data_AF-A0A3D0PCT4-F1
#
_entry.id   AF-A0A3D0PCT4-F1
#
_cell.length_a   1.000
_cell.length_b   1.000
_cell.length_c   1.000
_cell.angle_alpha   90.00
_cell.angle_beta   90.00
_cell.angle_gamma   90.00
#
_symmetry.space_group_name_H-M   'P 1'
#
loop_
_entity.id
_entity.type
_entity.pdbx_description
1 polymer ?
#
loop_
_entity_poly.entity_id
_entity_poly.type
_entity_poly.pdbx_seq_one_letter_code
_entity_poly.pdbx_strand_id
1 'polypeptide(L)'
;DIVLNPLGVPSRMNVGQVFECLMGWAADNLDSRFKIVPFDEMHGAEKSRETVEGYLKEAAKQPGREWVYDPENPGKIQLIDGRSGEPFDQPVTVGRA
;
A
#
# COMPACT_ATOMS: atom_id res chain seq x y z
N ASP A 1 -3.94 -12.03 -9.94
CA ASP A 1 -3.74 -10.58 -10.10
C ASP A 1 -4.95 -9.94 -10.76
N ILE A 2 -5.30 -8.72 -10.32
CA ILE A 2 -6.50 -7.98 -10.75
C ILE A 2 -6.14 -6.49 -10.77
N VAL A 3 -6.68 -5.74 -11.75
CA VAL A 3 -6.61 -4.27 -11.77
C VAL A 3 -7.97 -3.71 -11.37
N LEU A 4 -8.02 -2.91 -10.31
CA LEU A 4 -9.24 -2.30 -9.79
C LEU A 4 -9.33 -0.83 -10.23
N ASN A 5 -10.53 -0.39 -10.61
CA ASN A 5 -10.77 1.00 -10.96
C ASN A 5 -10.81 1.88 -9.69
N PRO A 6 -9.97 2.93 -9.58
CA PRO A 6 -9.92 3.78 -8.38
C PRO A 6 -11.23 4.54 -8.10
N LEU A 7 -12.08 4.77 -9.10
CA LEU A 7 -13.33 5.54 -8.93
C LEU A 7 -14.34 4.87 -7.98
N GLY A 8 -14.23 3.57 -7.76
CA GLY A 8 -15.11 2.84 -6.83
C GLY A 8 -14.85 3.15 -5.35
N VAL A 9 -13.65 3.61 -5.00
CA VAL A 9 -13.24 3.87 -3.61
C VAL A 9 -13.91 5.13 -3.04
N PRO A 10 -13.79 6.32 -3.67
CA PRO A 10 -14.40 7.54 -3.13
C PRO A 10 -15.92 7.47 -3.12
N SER A 11 -16.53 6.85 -4.15
CA SER A 11 -17.98 6.73 -4.27
C SER A 11 -18.62 5.95 -3.11
N ARG A 12 -17.91 4.99 -2.53
CA ARG A 12 -18.39 4.17 -1.39
C ARG A 12 -17.85 4.65 -0.06
N MET A 13 -16.94 5.62 -0.07
CA MET A 13 -16.21 6.12 1.10
C MET A 13 -15.51 5.03 1.92
N ASN A 14 -15.09 3.94 1.27
CA ASN A 14 -14.41 2.83 1.95
C ASN A 14 -12.89 2.98 1.77
N VAL A 15 -12.24 3.78 2.63
CA VAL A 15 -10.77 3.92 2.63
C VAL A 15 -10.07 2.67 3.18
N GLY A 16 -10.75 1.88 4.02
CA GLY A 16 -10.20 0.68 4.66
C GLY A 16 -9.65 -0.34 3.67
N GLN A 17 -10.28 -0.47 2.49
CA GLN A 17 -9.79 -1.36 1.42
C GLN A 17 -8.38 -0.97 0.91
N VAL A 18 -8.05 0.32 0.95
CA VAL A 18 -6.72 0.81 0.55
C VAL A 18 -5.69 0.47 1.63
N PHE A 19 -6.04 0.64 2.90
CA PHE A 19 -5.17 0.25 4.02
C PHE A 19 -4.95 -1.25 4.09
N GLU A 20 -5.99 -2.06 3.87
CA GLU A 20 -5.89 -3.52 3.78
C GLU A 20 -4.92 -3.95 2.68
N CYS A 21 -5.10 -3.40 1.47
CA CYS A 21 -4.24 -3.66 0.32
C CYS A 21 -2.76 -3.34 0.61
N LEU A 22 -2.48 -2.19 1.23
CA LEU A 22 -1.13 -1.77 1.59
C LEU A 22 -0.54 -2.58 2.75
N MET A 23 -1.35 -2.95 3.73
CA MET A 23 -0.89 -3.79 4.84
C MET A 23 -0.56 -5.20 4.37
N GLY A 24 -1.39 -5.80 3.51
CA GLY A 24 -1.07 -7.10 2.92
C GLY A 24 0.16 -7.04 2.01
N TRP A 25 0.39 -5.90 1.35
CA TRP A 25 1.65 -5.65 0.61
C TRP A 25 2.88 -5.68 1.50
N ALA A 26 2.84 -4.96 2.63
CA ALA A 26 3.93 -4.97 3.61
C ALA A 26 4.13 -6.36 4.21
N ALA A 27 3.04 -7.08 4.53
CA ALA A 27 3.07 -8.43 5.08
C ALA A 27 3.77 -9.43 4.15
N ASP A 28 3.45 -9.40 2.86
CA ASP A 28 4.09 -10.27 1.86
C ASP A 28 5.59 -9.98 1.73
N ASN A 29 5.94 -8.69 1.77
CA ASN A 29 7.33 -8.23 1.75
C ASN A 29 8.05 -8.33 3.11
N LEU A 30 7.40 -8.85 4.14
CA LEU A 30 7.98 -9.14 5.45
C LEU A 30 7.82 -10.61 5.85
N ASP A 31 7.27 -11.45 4.96
CA ASP A 31 6.89 -12.85 5.26
C ASP A 31 6.11 -12.99 6.58
N SER A 32 5.13 -12.10 6.75
CA SER A 32 4.42 -11.90 8.01
C SER A 32 2.90 -11.88 7.79
N ARG A 33 2.14 -12.12 8.86
CA ARG A 33 0.68 -11.98 8.86
C ARG A 33 0.26 -11.00 9.94
N PHE A 34 -0.45 -9.95 9.54
CA PHE A 34 -0.95 -8.95 10.47
C PHE A 34 -2.32 -9.31 11.02
N LYS A 35 -2.53 -8.98 12.30
CA LYS A 35 -3.83 -8.98 12.97
C LYS A 35 -4.08 -7.57 13.47
N ILE A 36 -5.02 -6.88 12.84
CA ILE A 36 -5.39 -5.50 13.21
C ILE A 36 -6.61 -5.54 14.12
N VAL A 37 -6.55 -4.79 15.21
CA VAL A 37 -7.69 -4.58 16.10
C VAL A 37 -8.58 -3.48 15.54
N PRO A 38 -9.91 -3.60 15.60
CA PRO A 38 -10.80 -2.52 15.18
C PRO A 38 -10.61 -1.25 16.03
N PHE A 39 -10.88 -0.09 15.42
CA PHE A 39 -10.91 1.22 16.08
C PHE A 39 -9.55 1.66 16.66
N ASP A 40 -8.49 1.61 15.85
CA ASP A 40 -7.15 2.02 16.26
C ASP A 40 -7.00 3.55 16.43
N GLU A 41 -7.96 4.32 15.91
CA GLU A 41 -8.00 5.79 16.04
C GLU A 41 -8.19 6.26 17.48
N MET A 42 -8.60 5.38 18.40
CA MET A 42 -8.59 5.64 19.84
C MET A 42 -7.18 5.98 20.37
N HIS A 43 -6.14 5.60 19.62
CA HIS A 43 -4.74 5.84 19.96
C HIS A 43 -4.13 7.08 19.28
N GLY A 44 -4.92 7.83 18.50
CA GLY A 44 -4.50 9.06 17.83
C GLY A 44 -5.15 9.25 16.45
N ALA A 45 -5.18 10.49 15.98
CA ALA A 45 -5.60 10.78 14.62
C ALA A 45 -4.63 10.13 13.60
N GLU A 46 -5.15 9.69 12.45
CA GLU A 46 -4.36 9.08 11.36
C GLU A 46 -3.57 7.80 11.74
N LYS A 47 -3.91 7.12 12.84
CA LYS A 47 -3.14 5.98 13.35
C LYS A 47 -3.00 4.83 12.35
N SER A 48 -4.07 4.52 11.63
CA SER A 48 -4.06 3.53 10.55
C SER A 48 -3.01 3.88 9.49
N ARG A 49 -2.95 5.15 9.06
CA ARG A 49 -2.00 5.62 8.06
C ARG A 49 -0.56 5.51 8.55
N GLU A 50 -0.28 5.96 9.77
CA GLU A 50 1.06 5.86 10.37
C GLU A 50 1.53 4.41 10.45
N THR A 51 0.64 3.51 10.86
CA THR A 51 0.94 2.09 11.03
C THR A 51 1.28 1.45 9.68
N VAL A 52 0.44 1.68 8.68
CA VAL A 52 0.67 1.20 7.30
C VAL A 52 2.00 1.71 6.75
N GLU A 53 2.25 3.01 6.88
CA GLU A 53 3.47 3.62 6.38
C GLU A 53 4.72 3.12 7.11
N GLY A 54 4.62 2.88 8.42
CA GLY A 54 5.68 2.27 9.22
C GLY A 54 6.07 0.90 8.71
N TYR A 55 5.09 0.01 8.50
CA TYR A 55 5.38 -1.34 8.00
C TYR A 55 5.88 -1.35 6.55
N LEU A 56 5.39 -0.45 5.68
CA LEU A 56 5.94 -0.31 4.33
C LEU A 56 7.41 0.13 4.36
N LYS A 57 7.76 1.08 5.22
CA LYS A 57 9.16 1.50 5.45
C LYS A 57 10.02 0.36 5.98
N GLU A 58 9.49 -0.47 6.88
CA GLU A 58 10.20 -1.65 7.37
C GLU A 58 10.41 -2.70 6.28
N ALA A 59 9.38 -2.96 5.46
CA ALA A 59 9.47 -3.85 4.32
C ALA A 59 10.53 -3.39 3.31
N ALA A 60 10.62 -2.07 3.06
CA ALA A 60 11.60 -1.50 2.14
C ALA A 60 13.05 -1.56 2.65
N LYS A 61 13.28 -1.74 3.96
CA LYS A 61 14.63 -1.95 4.53
C LYS A 61 15.16 -3.36 4.27
N GLN A 62 14.32 -4.30 3.82
CA GLN A 62 14.76 -5.65 3.51
C GLN A 62 15.66 -5.66 2.25
N PRO A 63 16.69 -6.51 2.19
CA PRO A 63 17.60 -6.57 1.04
C PRO A 63 16.85 -6.80 -0.27
N GLY A 64 17.01 -5.91 -1.24
CA GLY A 64 16.38 -6.01 -2.57
C GLY A 64 14.90 -5.61 -2.62
N ARG A 65 14.35 -5.02 -1.55
CA ARG A 65 12.93 -4.57 -1.47
C ARG A 65 12.76 -3.06 -1.40
N GLU A 66 13.78 -2.28 -1.74
CA GLU A 66 13.75 -0.80 -1.68
C GLU A 66 12.56 -0.19 -2.45
N TRP A 67 12.16 -0.83 -3.55
CA TRP A 67 11.04 -0.42 -4.40
C TRP A 67 9.64 -0.59 -3.77
N VAL A 68 9.55 -1.23 -2.60
CA VAL A 68 8.28 -1.43 -1.87
C VAL A 68 7.72 -0.12 -1.30
N TYR A 69 8.58 0.88 -1.04
CA TYR A 69 8.18 2.16 -0.47
C TYR A 69 8.88 3.32 -1.17
N ASP A 70 8.08 4.30 -1.61
CA ASP A 70 8.55 5.59 -2.13
C ASP A 70 8.25 6.71 -1.11
N PRO A 71 9.27 7.43 -0.61
CA PRO A 71 9.07 8.59 0.28
C PRO A 71 8.28 9.74 -0.35
N GLU A 72 8.38 9.95 -1.66
CA GLU A 72 7.65 11.02 -2.36
C GLU A 72 6.19 10.63 -2.59
N ASN A 73 5.92 9.32 -2.76
CA ASN A 73 4.59 8.78 -3.02
C ASN A 73 4.26 7.58 -2.10
N PRO A 74 3.98 7.81 -0.81
CA PRO A 74 3.69 6.73 0.14
C PRO A 74 2.55 5.82 -0.32
N GLY A 75 2.80 4.51 -0.34
CA GLY A 75 1.81 3.51 -0.75
C GLY A 75 1.55 3.44 -2.26
N LYS A 76 2.45 4.02 -3.06
CA LYS A 76 2.42 3.91 -4.53
C LYS A 76 3.79 3.49 -5.03
N ILE A 77 3.80 2.87 -6.21
CA ILE A 77 5.00 2.35 -6.86
C ILE A 77 4.95 2.74 -8.34
N GLN A 78 6.12 3.05 -8.92
CA GLN A 78 6.23 3.26 -10.35
C GLN A 78 6.01 1.94 -11.09
N LEU A 79 4.96 1.88 -11.91
CA LEU A 79 4.69 0.74 -12.79
C LEU A 79 5.19 1.00 -14.20
N ILE A 80 5.38 -0.07 -14.95
CA ILE A 80 5.74 -0.07 -16.37
C ILE A 80 4.57 -0.70 -17.15
N ASP A 81 4.11 -0.07 -18.23
CA ASP A 81 3.10 -0.67 -19.10
C ASP A 81 3.73 -1.84 -19.86
N GLY A 82 3.25 -3.05 -19.59
CA GLY A 82 3.76 -4.28 -20.23
C GLY A 82 3.55 -4.36 -21.75
N ARG A 83 2.75 -3.46 -22.35
CA ARG A 83 2.54 -3.41 -23.81
C ARG A 83 3.55 -2.52 -24.51
N SER A 84 3.92 -1.38 -23.91
CA SER A 84 4.85 -0.42 -24.50
C SER A 84 6.26 -0.51 -23.93
N GLY A 85 6.41 -0.97 -22.69
CA GLY A 85 7.66 -0.92 -21.93
C GLY A 85 7.96 0.44 -21.28
N GLU A 86 7.06 1.41 -21.43
CA GLU A 86 7.22 2.76 -20.86
C GLU A 86 6.65 2.82 -19.43
N PRO A 87 7.22 3.66 -18.54
CA PRO A 87 6.65 3.90 -17.22
C PRO A 87 5.29 4.60 -17.33
N PHE A 88 4.38 4.31 -16.42
CA PHE A 88 3.15 5.09 -16.27
C PHE A 88 3.44 6.53 -15.84
N ASP A 89 2.63 7.48 -16.29
CA ASP A 89 2.79 8.91 -15.97
C ASP A 89 2.75 9.22 -14.47
N GLN A 90 2.04 8.41 -13.70
CA GLN A 90 1.91 8.54 -12.25
C GLN A 90 2.13 7.20 -11.56
N PRO A 91 2.71 7.19 -10.35
CA PRO A 91 2.85 5.98 -9.56
C PRO A 91 1.48 5.46 -9.12
N VAL A 92 1.36 4.14 -9.01
CA VAL A 92 0.10 3.43 -8.80
C VAL A 92 0.17 2.67 -7.49
N THR A 93 -0.93 2.64 -6.75
CA THR A 93 -1.05 1.78 -5.55
C THR A 93 -1.11 0.32 -5.97
N VAL A 94 -0.17 -0.46 -5.47
CA VAL A 94 -0.11 -1.91 -5.63
C VAL A 94 -0.10 -2.53 -4.25
N GLY A 95 -0.77 -3.66 -4.11
CA GLY A 95 -0.72 -4.40 -2.87
C GLY A 95 -1.40 -5.73 -2.93
N ARG A 96 -1.68 -6.27 -1.75
CA ARG A 96 -2.26 -7.60 -1.57
C ARG A 96 -3.35 -7.51 -0.52
N ALA A 97 -4.51 -8.08 -0.81
CA ALA A 97 -5.63 -8.19 0.12
C ALA A 97 -5.97 -9.66 0.31
#